data_AF-A0A653BHV2-F1
#
_entry.id   AF-A0A653BHV2-F1
#
_cell.length_a   1.000
_cell.length_b   1.000
_cell.length_c   1.000
_cell.angle_alpha   90.00
_cell.angle_beta   90.00
_cell.angle_gamma   90.00
#
_symmetry.space_group_name_H-M   'P 1'
#
loop_
_entity.id
_entity.type
_entity.pdbx_description
1 polymer ?
#
loop_
_entity_poly.entity_id
_entity_poly.type
_entity_poly.pdbx_seq_one_letter_code
_entity_poly.pdbx_strand_id
1 'polypeptide(L)'
;CGCDECVTSRHEDSLRHSRSRINAYRALASPSLIALSSKDPILTAFELSWELRRLSFMEHEFKSEYQELRKQCQDFATALLDHTRSSYELEVLLNHDPTGPAFEHGDRMHLNRLKLAIKLRQKKVSHYY
;
A
#
# COMPACT_ATOMS: atom_id res chain seq x y z
N CYS A 1 -3.28 -19.46 2.44
CA CYS A 1 -3.40 -20.40 1.31
C CYS A 1 -3.41 -21.81 1.87
N GLY A 2 -4.31 -22.67 1.40
CA GLY A 2 -4.40 -24.08 1.80
C GLY A 2 -4.09 -25.04 0.65
N CYS A 3 -3.36 -24.59 -0.38
CA CYS A 3 -2.92 -25.49 -1.44
C CYS A 3 -1.86 -26.47 -0.93
N ASP A 4 -1.76 -27.61 -1.59
CA ASP A 4 -0.87 -28.71 -1.18
C ASP A 4 0.57 -28.26 -0.98
N GLU A 5 1.12 -27.46 -1.89
CA GLU A 5 2.48 -26.91 -1.78
C GLU A 5 2.67 -26.07 -0.51
N CYS A 6 1.72 -25.17 -0.19
CA CYS A 6 1.79 -24.35 1.01
C CYS A 6 1.63 -25.17 2.29
N VAL A 7 0.77 -26.19 2.28
CA VAL A 7 0.54 -27.06 3.43
C VAL A 7 1.78 -27.91 3.70
N THR A 8 2.32 -28.57 2.68
CA THR A 8 3.55 -29.37 2.77
C THR A 8 4.72 -28.52 3.23
N SER A 9 4.96 -27.36 2.60
CA SER A 9 6.07 -26.48 2.98
C SER A 9 5.99 -26.00 4.43
N ARG A 10 4.79 -25.73 4.96
CA ARG A 10 4.60 -25.34 6.36
C ARG A 10 4.82 -26.48 7.33
N HIS A 11 4.43 -27.70 6.96
CA HIS A 11 4.60 -28.89 7.78
C HIS A 11 6.07 -29.33 7.84
N GLU A 12 6.79 -29.24 6.73
CA GLU A 12 8.22 -29.57 6.65
C GLU A 12 9.11 -28.53 7.33
N ASP A 13 8.92 -27.24 7.02
CA ASP A 13 9.76 -26.16 7.53
C ASP A 13 9.00 -24.82 7.54
N SER A 14 8.23 -24.62 8.62
CA SER A 14 7.41 -23.43 8.82
C SER A 14 8.23 -22.14 8.82
N LEU A 15 9.44 -22.15 9.40
CA LEU A 15 10.28 -20.97 9.49
C LEU A 15 10.82 -20.57 8.11
N ARG A 16 11.28 -21.54 7.31
CA ARG A 16 11.75 -21.28 5.94
C ARG A 16 10.60 -20.83 5.04
N HIS A 17 9.40 -21.39 5.21
CA HIS A 17 8.19 -20.94 4.51
C HIS A 17 7.90 -19.46 4.82
N SER A 18 7.85 -19.09 6.10
CA SER A 18 7.62 -17.71 6.53
C SER A 18 8.74 -16.76 6.08
N ARG A 19 10.00 -17.21 6.09
CA ARG A 19 11.16 -16.45 5.59
C ARG A 19 11.06 -16.16 4.08
N SER A 20 10.65 -17.15 3.29
CA SER A 20 10.40 -16.97 1.85
C SER A 20 9.33 -15.91 1.62
N ARG A 21 8.23 -15.97 2.38
CA ARG A 21 7.13 -15.02 2.25
C ARG A 21 7.53 -13.57 2.58
N ILE A 22 8.22 -13.32 3.70
CA ILE A 22 8.67 -11.96 4.03
C ILE A 22 9.64 -11.42 2.97
N ASN A 23 10.50 -12.26 2.39
CA ASN A 23 11.40 -11.86 1.30
C ASN A 23 10.63 -11.44 0.03
N ALA A 24 9.56 -12.16 -0.32
CA ALA A 24 8.69 -11.74 -1.42
C ALA A 24 8.07 -10.37 -1.14
N TYR A 25 7.56 -10.13 0.08
CA TYR A 25 7.01 -8.82 0.46
C TYR A 25 8.06 -7.70 0.46
N ARG A 26 9.32 -7.99 0.81
CA ARG A 26 10.42 -7.00 0.68
C ARG A 26 10.58 -6.53 -0.77
N ALA A 27 10.54 -7.47 -1.72
CA ALA A 27 10.63 -7.14 -3.14
C ALA A 27 9.40 -6.32 -3.60
N LEU A 28 8.19 -6.77 -3.24
CA LEU A 28 6.94 -6.11 -3.61
C LEU A 28 6.80 -4.70 -3.02
N ALA A 29 7.32 -4.47 -1.81
CA ALA A 29 7.28 -3.16 -1.15
C ALA A 29 8.35 -2.18 -1.66
N SER A 30 9.21 -2.58 -2.60
CA SER A 30 10.22 -1.70 -3.19
C SER A 30 9.57 -0.49 -3.88
N PRO A 31 9.93 0.76 -3.50
CA PRO A 31 9.39 1.96 -4.13
C PRO A 31 9.60 1.99 -5.64
N SER A 32 10.79 1.58 -6.10
CA SER A 32 11.11 1.53 -7.53
C SER A 32 10.26 0.51 -8.26
N LEU A 33 10.00 -0.66 -7.67
CA LEU A 33 9.14 -1.66 -8.29
C LEU A 33 7.71 -1.13 -8.40
N ILE A 34 7.16 -0.59 -7.31
CA ILE A 34 5.79 -0.05 -7.30
C ILE A 34 5.67 1.09 -8.33
N ALA A 35 6.62 2.01 -8.36
CA ALA A 35 6.60 3.15 -9.29
C ALA A 35 6.68 2.74 -10.76
N LEU A 36 7.45 1.70 -11.09
CA LEU A 36 7.69 1.28 -12.48
C LEU A 36 6.67 0.26 -12.99
N SER A 37 6.00 -0.48 -12.11
CA SER A 37 5.10 -1.57 -12.50
C SER A 37 3.61 -1.30 -12.23
N SER A 38 3.27 -0.37 -11.34
CA SER A 38 1.87 -0.06 -11.03
C SER A 38 1.30 1.07 -11.89
N LYS A 39 0.05 0.89 -12.31
CA LYS A 39 -0.75 1.96 -12.94
C LYS A 39 -1.15 3.06 -11.95
N ASP A 40 -1.33 2.69 -10.68
CA ASP A 40 -1.66 3.62 -9.59
C ASP A 40 -0.76 3.30 -8.38
N PRO A 41 0.45 3.88 -8.34
CA PRO A 41 1.42 3.62 -7.28
C PRO A 41 0.92 3.97 -5.87
N ILE A 42 0.04 4.97 -5.74
CA ILE A 42 -0.52 5.39 -4.45
C ILE A 42 -1.51 4.35 -3.94
N LEU A 43 -2.41 3.85 -4.81
CA LEU A 43 -3.33 2.76 -4.46
C LEU A 43 -2.56 1.52 -4.02
N THR A 44 -1.61 1.08 -4.85
CA THR A 44 -0.82 -0.13 -4.59
C THR A 44 -0.08 -0.03 -3.26
N ALA A 45 0.55 1.11 -2.97
CA ALA A 45 1.23 1.33 -1.71
C ALA A 45 0.27 1.31 -0.51
N PHE A 46 -0.93 1.89 -0.64
CA PHE A 46 -1.93 1.84 0.43
C PHE A 46 -2.43 0.43 0.70
N GLU A 47 -2.78 -0.34 -0.33
CA GLU A 47 -3.27 -1.71 -0.21
C GLU A 47 -2.18 -2.62 0.38
N LEU A 48 -0.96 -2.52 -0.13
CA LEU A 48 0.18 -3.30 0.35
C LEU A 48 0.48 -2.98 1.83
N SER A 49 0.45 -1.70 2.21
CA SER A 49 0.65 -1.31 3.62
C SER A 49 -0.43 -1.90 4.56
N TRP A 50 -1.66 -2.05 4.07
CA TRP A 50 -2.76 -2.67 4.82
C TRP A 50 -2.58 -4.18 4.94
N GLU A 51 -2.17 -4.85 3.86
CA GLU A 51 -1.87 -6.27 3.86
C GLU A 51 -0.71 -6.60 4.82
N LEU A 52 0.39 -5.83 4.75
CA LEU A 52 1.53 -5.95 5.65
C LEU A 52 1.13 -5.74 7.12
N ARG A 53 0.20 -4.82 7.39
CA ARG A 53 -0.38 -4.67 8.73
C ARG A 53 -1.06 -5.95 9.19
N ARG A 54 -1.90 -6.56 8.36
CA ARG A 54 -2.60 -7.83 8.69
C ARG A 54 -1.59 -8.94 8.94
N LEU A 55 -0.57 -9.07 8.09
CA LEU A 55 0.48 -10.07 8.22
C LEU A 55 1.26 -9.94 9.52
N SER A 56 1.56 -8.72 9.96
CA SER A 56 2.24 -8.48 11.25
C SER A 56 1.46 -8.97 12.47
N PHE A 57 0.15 -9.14 12.36
CA PHE A 57 -0.70 -9.73 13.41
C PHE A 57 -0.83 -11.25 13.28
N MET A 58 -0.63 -11.81 12.08
CA MET A 58 -0.74 -13.25 11.81
C MET A 58 0.58 -14.00 11.99
N GLU A 59 1.71 -13.37 11.70
CA GLU A 59 3.05 -13.93 11.85
C GLU A 59 3.86 -13.10 12.83
N HIS A 60 3.95 -13.60 14.07
CA HIS A 60 4.61 -12.89 15.15
C HIS A 60 6.13 -12.88 15.00
N GLU A 61 6.70 -13.91 14.37
CA GLU A 61 8.14 -14.11 14.18
C GLU A 61 8.79 -13.00 13.34
N PHE A 62 8.05 -12.41 12.40
CA PHE A 62 8.52 -11.32 11.53
C PHE A 62 7.70 -10.04 11.67
N LYS A 63 7.02 -9.87 12.81
CA LYS A 63 6.12 -8.74 13.06
C LYS A 63 6.81 -7.39 12.84
N SER A 64 8.05 -7.23 13.31
CA SER A 64 8.86 -6.02 13.14
C SER A 64 9.09 -5.70 11.66
N GLU A 65 9.48 -6.70 10.88
CA GLU A 65 9.81 -6.55 9.47
C GLU A 65 8.57 -6.20 8.64
N TYR A 66 7.42 -6.82 8.93
CA TYR A 66 6.16 -6.42 8.30
C TYR A 66 5.77 -4.97 8.64
N GLN A 67 6.01 -4.51 9.88
CA GLN A 67 5.72 -3.12 10.25
C GLN A 67 6.67 -2.12 9.58
N GLU A 68 7.94 -2.48 9.38
CA GLU A 68 8.88 -1.64 8.66
C GLU A 68 8.53 -1.53 7.18
N LEU A 69 8.23 -2.66 6.52
CA LEU A 69 7.77 -2.65 5.13
C LEU A 69 6.47 -1.87 4.96
N ARG A 70 5.56 -1.99 5.93
CA ARG A 70 4.34 -1.19 5.96
C ARG A 70 4.70 0.28 5.96
N LYS A 71 5.56 0.72 6.89
CA LYS A 71 6.00 2.11 7.00
C LYS A 71 6.63 2.60 5.69
N GLN A 72 7.49 1.82 5.07
CA GLN A 72 8.09 2.13 3.77
C GLN A 72 7.04 2.40 2.69
N CYS A 73 5.97 1.59 2.62
CA CYS A 73 4.88 1.84 1.68
C CYS A 73 4.10 3.13 1.99
N GLN A 74 3.86 3.42 3.28
CA GLN A 74 3.19 4.67 3.69
C GLN A 74 4.05 5.90 3.35
N ASP A 75 5.36 5.80 3.57
CA ASP A 75 6.33 6.87 3.32
C ASP A 75 6.47 7.13 1.81
N PHE A 76 6.53 6.07 1.01
CA PHE A 76 6.51 6.19 -0.45
C PHE A 76 5.25 6.89 -0.98
N ALA A 77 4.06 6.47 -0.53
CA ALA A 77 2.81 7.10 -0.97
C ALA A 77 2.71 8.56 -0.52
N THR A 78 3.22 8.87 0.68
CA THR A 78 3.29 10.23 1.21
C THR A 78 4.22 11.09 0.35
N ALA A 79 5.41 10.60 0.02
CA ALA A 79 6.36 11.30 -0.83
C ALA A 79 5.81 11.56 -2.25
N LEU A 80 5.01 10.65 -2.80
CA LEU A 80 4.33 10.91 -4.08
C LEU A 80 3.32 12.05 -3.99
N LEU A 81 2.58 12.14 -2.88
CA LEU A 81 1.65 13.26 -2.65
C LEU A 81 2.40 14.58 -2.42
N ASP A 82 3.57 14.55 -1.75
CA ASP A 82 4.43 15.74 -1.57
C ASP A 82 4.93 16.34 -2.89
N HIS A 83 4.98 15.56 -3.96
CA HIS A 83 5.46 16.04 -5.25
C HIS A 83 4.44 16.84 -6.06
N THR A 84 3.19 16.97 -5.59
CA THR A 84 2.20 17.85 -6.23
C THR A 84 2.63 19.31 -6.12
N ARG A 85 2.56 20.05 -7.22
CA ARG A 85 3.02 21.45 -7.32
C ARG A 85 1.88 22.46 -7.40
N SER A 86 0.64 22.00 -7.54
CA SER A 86 -0.53 22.86 -7.63
C SER A 86 -1.73 22.27 -6.87
N SER A 87 -2.63 23.15 -6.44
CA SER A 87 -3.91 22.73 -5.85
C SER A 87 -4.73 21.88 -6.81
N TYR A 88 -4.62 22.12 -8.12
CA TYR A 88 -5.29 21.33 -9.13
C TYR A 88 -4.77 19.88 -9.21
N GLU A 89 -3.45 19.67 -9.22
CA GLU A 89 -2.87 18.32 -9.17
C GLU A 89 -3.32 17.55 -7.92
N LEU A 90 -3.38 18.26 -6.78
CA LEU A 90 -3.87 17.69 -5.53
C LEU A 90 -5.36 17.34 -5.62
N GLU A 91 -6.20 18.22 -6.16
CA GLU A 91 -7.63 17.96 -6.39
C GLU A 91 -7.84 16.72 -7.28
N VAL A 92 -7.11 16.61 -8.39
CA VAL A 92 -7.19 15.45 -9.29
C VAL A 92 -6.81 14.16 -8.56
N LEU A 93 -5.69 14.15 -7.82
CA LEU A 93 -5.25 12.96 -7.07
C LEU A 93 -6.25 12.55 -5.99
N LEU A 94 -6.85 13.53 -5.30
CA LEU A 94 -7.79 13.25 -4.21
C LEU A 94 -9.14 12.74 -4.68
N ASN A 95 -9.58 13.22 -5.83
CA ASN A 95 -10.84 12.82 -6.43
C ASN A 95 -10.71 11.64 -7.39
N HIS A 96 -9.48 11.20 -7.69
CA HIS A 96 -9.20 10.13 -8.63
C HIS A 96 -10.08 8.89 -8.40
N ASP A 97 -10.91 8.59 -9.40
CA ASP A 97 -11.73 7.40 -9.52
C ASP A 97 -11.33 6.64 -10.79
N PRO A 98 -10.72 5.44 -10.68
CA PRO A 98 -10.30 4.67 -11.86
C PRO A 98 -11.47 4.16 -12.72
N THR A 99 -12.71 4.21 -12.20
CA THR A 99 -13.92 3.74 -12.89
C THR A 99 -14.83 4.89 -13.35
N GLY A 100 -14.54 6.11 -12.89
CA GLY A 100 -15.32 7.31 -13.18
C GLY A 100 -14.70 8.16 -14.29
N PRO A 101 -15.38 9.25 -14.68
CA PRO A 101 -14.79 10.27 -15.54
C PRO A 101 -13.58 10.93 -14.85
N ALA A 102 -12.67 11.49 -15.63
CA ALA A 102 -11.59 12.32 -15.11
C ALA A 102 -12.19 13.53 -14.38
N PHE A 103 -11.59 13.89 -13.24
CA PHE A 103 -12.01 15.06 -12.46
C PHE A 103 -11.63 16.35 -13.21
N GLU A 104 -12.58 17.27 -13.35
CA GLU A 104 -12.35 18.61 -13.89
C GLU A 104 -12.43 19.69 -12.80
N HIS A 105 -11.66 20.77 -12.95
CA HIS A 105 -11.67 21.84 -11.96
C HIS A 105 -13.05 22.52 -11.88
N GLY A 106 -13.60 22.62 -10.67
CA GLY A 106 -14.97 23.09 -10.43
C GLY A 106 -15.99 21.97 -10.20
N ASP A 107 -15.62 20.71 -10.46
CA ASP A 107 -16.43 19.56 -10.10
C ASP A 107 -16.56 19.41 -8.57
N ARG A 108 -17.63 18.73 -8.17
CA ARG A 108 -17.85 18.41 -6.76
C ARG A 108 -16.72 17.50 -6.25
N MET A 109 -16.07 17.91 -5.16
CA MET A 109 -15.03 17.10 -4.52
C MET A 109 -15.62 15.87 -3.82
N HIS A 110 -15.52 14.70 -4.47
CA HIS A 110 -15.93 13.41 -3.91
C HIS A 110 -14.92 12.82 -2.92
N LEU A 111 -13.65 13.24 -3.01
CA LEU A 111 -12.54 12.87 -2.12
C LEU A 111 -12.36 11.35 -1.99
N ASN A 112 -12.54 10.62 -3.09
CA ASN A 112 -12.52 9.15 -3.11
C ASN A 112 -11.19 8.58 -2.61
N ARG A 113 -10.06 9.17 -3.03
CA ARG A 113 -8.73 8.78 -2.56
C ARG A 113 -8.54 9.02 -1.08
N LEU A 114 -9.02 10.15 -0.57
CA LEU A 114 -8.90 10.50 0.85
C LEU A 114 -9.72 9.54 1.72
N LYS A 115 -10.95 9.23 1.31
CA LYS A 115 -11.79 8.22 1.97
C LYS A 115 -11.10 6.86 2.01
N LEU A 116 -10.46 6.46 0.91
CA LEU A 116 -9.68 5.24 0.85
C LEU A 116 -8.47 5.27 1.80
N ALA A 117 -7.72 6.38 1.83
CA ALA A 117 -6.58 6.57 2.73
C ALA A 117 -6.98 6.40 4.20
N ILE A 118 -8.14 6.95 4.61
CA ILE A 118 -8.70 6.78 5.95
C ILE A 118 -9.05 5.31 6.21
N LYS A 119 -9.76 4.66 5.26
CA LYS A 119 -10.14 3.24 5.36
C LYS A 119 -8.93 2.33 5.55
N LEU A 120 -7.83 2.60 4.84
CA LEU A 120 -6.58 1.84 4.90
C LEU A 120 -5.62 2.33 5.99
N ARG A 121 -6.04 3.29 6.83
CA ARG A 121 -5.30 3.83 7.98
C ARG A 121 -3.95 4.48 7.62
N GLN A 122 -3.95 5.27 6.57
CA GLN A 122 -2.83 6.10 6.15
C GLN A 122 -2.75 7.37 6.99
N LYS A 123 -2.18 7.25 8.21
CA LYS A 123 -2.12 8.37 9.16
C LYS A 123 -1.33 9.59 8.66
N LYS A 124 -0.29 9.37 7.86
CA LYS A 124 0.55 10.46 7.32
C LYS A 124 -0.17 11.28 6.26
N VAL A 125 -1.06 10.67 5.50
CA VAL A 125 -1.87 11.35 4.47
C VAL A 125 -2.84 12.36 5.10
N SER A 126 -3.23 12.14 6.37
CA SER A 126 -4.06 13.08 7.12
C SER A 126 -3.37 14.40 7.45
N HIS A 127 -2.04 14.52 7.35
CA HIS A 127 -1.32 15.77 7.61
C HIS A 127 -1.39 16.78 6.45
N TYR A 128 -1.88 16.38 5.27
CA TYR A 128 -2.05 17.27 4.11
C TYR A 128 -3.38 18.05 4.15
N TYR A 129 -4.13 17.93 5.27
CA TYR A 129 -5.46 18.52 5.49
C TYR A 129 -5.56 19.14 6.88
#